data_AF-A0A813EIE2-F1
#
_entry.id   AF-A0A813EIE2-F1
#
_cell.length_a   1.000
_cell.length_b   1.000
_cell.length_c   1.000
_cell.angle_alpha   90.00
_cell.angle_beta   90.00
_cell.angle_gamma   90.00
#
_symmetry.space_group_name_H-M   'P 1'
#
loop_
_entity.id
_entity.type
_entity.pdbx_description
1 polymer ?
#
loop_
_entity_poly.entity_id
_entity_poly.type
_entity_poly.pdbx_seq_one_letter_code
_entity_poly.pdbx_strand_id
1 'polypeptide(L)'
;MQQSLLDAIPKDMNRPWEDPRPEPGERTIASALRGLGQTSYELPEWKKLYIGKSVSYGQKSSKTMKEQREGLPIFKLRNELLQAFHDNQILIVIGETGSGKTTQMTQYLAEAGYTSRGLIGCTQPRRVAAMSVAKRVAEEFGCRLGQEVGYAIRFEDLTGPDTVIKYMTDGMLLREILTDDQVSKYSVIMLDEAHERTINTDVLFGLLKVAVKLRPELKIIVTSATLDAEKFSKYFFDSHIFTIPGRTHPVEILYSK
;
A
#
# COMPACT_ATOMS: atom_id res chain seq x y z
N MET A 1 -7.98 65.81 -13.85
CA MET A 1 -7.48 65.55 -12.48
C MET A 1 -8.13 64.31 -11.83
N GLN A 2 -8.83 63.43 -12.57
CA GLN A 2 -9.44 62.19 -12.05
C GLN A 2 -8.91 60.89 -12.71
N GLN A 3 -8.18 60.98 -13.83
CA GLN A 3 -7.60 59.80 -14.51
C GLN A 3 -6.25 59.35 -13.91
N SER A 4 -5.46 60.27 -13.34
CA SER A 4 -4.13 59.95 -12.77
C SER A 4 -4.18 59.22 -11.43
N LEU A 5 -5.33 59.18 -10.76
CA LEU A 5 -5.54 58.47 -9.50
C LEU A 5 -5.94 57.00 -9.70
N LEU A 6 -6.41 56.63 -10.91
CA LEU A 6 -6.82 55.26 -11.24
C LEU A 6 -5.62 54.39 -11.67
N ASP A 7 -4.57 54.98 -12.23
CA ASP A 7 -3.33 54.27 -12.60
C ASP A 7 -2.38 54.02 -11.42
N ALA A 8 -2.65 54.61 -10.25
CA ALA A 8 -1.86 54.43 -9.02
C ALA A 8 -2.36 53.28 -8.14
N ILE A 9 -3.41 52.57 -8.56
CA ILE A 9 -3.99 51.45 -7.80
C ILE A 9 -3.23 50.17 -8.19
N PRO A 10 -2.55 49.49 -7.24
CA PRO A 10 -1.85 48.24 -7.52
C PRO A 10 -2.82 47.19 -8.08
N LYS A 11 -2.52 46.64 -9.25
CA LYS A 11 -3.42 45.76 -10.03
C LYS A 11 -3.67 44.37 -9.41
N ASP A 12 -3.14 44.07 -8.23
CA ASP A 12 -3.22 42.72 -7.61
C ASP A 12 -3.73 42.73 -6.17
N MET A 13 -4.72 43.58 -5.87
CA MET A 13 -5.36 43.63 -4.53
C MET A 13 -6.32 42.47 -4.21
N ASN A 14 -6.53 41.50 -5.13
CA ASN A 14 -7.47 40.40 -4.93
C ASN A 14 -6.84 39.06 -4.52
N ARG A 15 -5.54 39.01 -4.19
CA ARG A 15 -4.87 37.75 -3.82
C ARG A 15 -4.84 37.55 -2.30
N PRO A 16 -5.55 36.57 -1.72
CA PRO A 16 -5.27 36.10 -0.37
C PRO A 16 -3.93 35.37 -0.38
N TRP A 17 -2.95 35.96 0.32
CA TRP A 17 -1.56 35.51 0.36
C TRP A 17 -1.36 34.40 1.42
N GLU A 18 -1.05 33.18 0.96
CA GLU A 18 -0.47 32.07 1.75
C GLU A 18 0.77 31.57 0.99
N ASP A 19 1.76 32.45 0.82
CA ASP A 19 3.06 32.09 0.26
C ASP A 19 4.11 32.12 1.38
N PRO A 20 4.90 31.07 1.64
CA PRO A 20 5.95 31.14 2.66
C PRO A 20 7.14 32.04 2.29
N ARG A 21 7.24 32.60 1.06
CA ARG A 21 8.34 33.52 0.66
C ARG A 21 7.83 34.71 -0.17
N PRO A 22 7.38 35.81 0.46
CA PRO A 22 7.02 37.02 -0.27
C PRO A 22 8.25 37.81 -0.69
N GLU A 23 8.13 38.48 -1.84
CA GLU A 23 9.02 39.59 -2.19
C GLU A 23 8.73 40.83 -1.30
N PRO A 24 9.69 41.74 -1.09
CA PRO A 24 9.51 42.89 -0.21
C PRO A 24 8.42 43.85 -0.72
N GLY A 25 7.27 43.90 -0.04
CA GLY A 25 6.17 44.85 -0.33
C GLY A 25 4.78 44.21 -0.48
N GLU A 26 4.69 42.89 -0.57
CA GLU A 26 3.44 42.17 -0.90
C GLU A 26 2.51 41.87 0.30
N ARG A 27 2.83 42.35 1.50
CA ARG A 27 2.02 42.08 2.70
C ARG A 27 1.00 43.19 2.91
N THR A 28 -0.26 42.96 2.54
CA THR A 28 -1.39 43.81 2.94
C THR A 28 -2.46 43.01 3.67
N ILE A 29 -3.03 43.61 4.72
CA ILE A 29 -3.90 42.94 5.70
C ILE A 29 -5.30 42.75 5.12
N ALA A 30 -5.68 41.48 4.92
CA ALA A 30 -6.96 41.04 4.35
C ALA A 30 -8.23 41.51 5.10
N SER A 31 -8.09 42.08 6.30
CA SER A 31 -9.23 42.62 7.07
C SER A 31 -9.81 43.92 6.47
N ALA A 32 -9.04 44.65 5.65
CA ALA A 32 -9.46 45.95 5.11
C ALA A 32 -10.43 45.87 3.91
N LEU A 33 -10.54 44.71 3.24
CA LEU A 33 -11.24 44.59 1.94
C LEU A 33 -12.62 43.93 2.01
N ARG A 34 -13.12 43.59 3.20
CA ARG A 34 -14.39 42.85 3.35
C ARG A 34 -15.65 43.66 3.03
N GLY A 35 -15.52 44.97 2.78
CA GLY A 35 -16.65 45.90 2.63
C GLY A 35 -16.92 46.44 1.22
N LEU A 36 -16.11 46.11 0.22
CA LEU A 36 -16.28 46.62 -1.15
C LEU A 36 -16.54 45.46 -2.11
N GLY A 37 -17.76 45.42 -2.63
CA GLY A 37 -18.28 44.32 -3.41
C GLY A 37 -17.52 44.04 -4.71
N GLN A 38 -17.55 42.76 -5.08
CA GLN A 38 -17.29 42.17 -6.39
C GLN A 38 -15.95 42.50 -7.05
N THR A 39 -15.02 41.58 -6.84
CA THR A 39 -14.02 41.21 -7.84
C THR A 39 -13.98 39.70 -7.95
N SER A 40 -14.44 39.19 -9.08
CA SER A 40 -14.42 37.76 -9.43
C SER A 40 -12.96 37.31 -9.61
N TYR A 41 -12.31 36.93 -8.51
CA TYR A 41 -10.97 36.37 -8.55
C TYR A 41 -11.04 34.95 -9.13
N GLU A 42 -10.62 34.77 -10.38
CA GLU A 42 -10.45 33.43 -10.95
C GLU A 42 -9.36 32.70 -10.19
N LEU A 43 -9.75 31.65 -9.49
CA LEU A 43 -8.83 30.79 -8.77
C LEU A 43 -7.78 30.21 -9.76
N PRO A 44 -6.48 30.28 -9.46
CA PRO A 44 -5.44 29.61 -10.23
C PRO A 44 -5.75 28.13 -10.38
N GLU A 45 -5.43 27.51 -11.53
CA GLU A 45 -5.77 26.11 -11.81
C GLU A 45 -5.25 25.15 -10.73
N TRP A 46 -4.04 25.38 -10.24
CA TRP A 46 -3.50 24.59 -9.13
C TRP A 46 -4.41 24.71 -7.90
N LYS A 47 -4.84 25.90 -7.52
CA LYS A 47 -5.72 26.13 -6.35
C LYS A 47 -7.13 25.55 -6.56
N LYS A 48 -7.67 25.59 -7.79
CA LYS A 48 -8.93 24.90 -8.17
C LYS A 48 -8.86 23.39 -7.97
N LEU A 49 -7.68 22.78 -8.13
CA LEU A 49 -7.47 21.34 -7.93
C LEU A 49 -7.41 20.92 -6.44
N TYR A 50 -7.13 21.85 -5.52
CA TYR A 50 -6.93 21.57 -4.10
C TYR A 50 -8.01 22.13 -3.16
N ILE A 51 -8.89 23.03 -3.63
CA ILE A 51 -10.01 23.52 -2.81
C ILE A 51 -11.06 22.42 -2.64
N GLY A 52 -11.30 22.00 -1.41
CA GLY A 52 -12.37 21.07 -1.02
C GLY A 52 -12.02 19.57 -1.05
N LYS A 53 -10.78 19.20 -1.41
CA LYS A 53 -10.28 17.82 -1.31
C LYS A 53 -9.15 17.77 -0.29
N SER A 54 -9.18 16.78 0.60
CA SER A 54 -8.10 16.50 1.55
C SER A 54 -6.73 16.59 0.85
N VAL A 55 -5.82 17.35 1.45
CA VAL A 55 -4.48 17.59 0.90
C VAL A 55 -3.77 16.24 0.75
N SER A 56 -3.67 15.75 -0.49
CA SER A 56 -2.85 14.59 -0.81
C SER A 56 -1.46 15.08 -1.20
N TYR A 57 -0.45 14.78 -0.39
CA TYR A 57 0.94 15.00 -0.76
C TYR A 57 1.34 14.02 -1.89
N GLY A 58 2.08 14.52 -2.88
CA GLY A 58 2.55 13.74 -4.04
C GLY A 58 1.87 14.10 -5.37
N GLN A 59 2.52 13.78 -6.48
CA GLN A 59 1.90 13.89 -7.82
C GLN A 59 0.73 12.91 -7.91
N LYS A 60 -0.50 13.42 -8.08
CA LYS A 60 -1.63 12.58 -8.47
C LYS A 60 -1.37 12.06 -9.87
N SER A 61 -1.07 10.78 -9.98
CA SER A 61 -0.92 10.12 -11.28
C SER A 61 -2.21 10.29 -12.08
N SER A 62 -2.10 10.80 -13.31
CA SER A 62 -3.21 10.87 -14.28
C SER A 62 -3.56 9.51 -14.88
N LYS A 63 -2.74 8.48 -14.60
CA LYS A 63 -2.92 7.12 -15.09
C LYS A 63 -4.08 6.42 -14.40
N THR A 64 -4.80 5.61 -15.15
CA THR A 64 -5.84 4.71 -14.63
C THR A 64 -5.24 3.72 -13.63
N MET A 65 -6.08 3.16 -12.73
CA MET A 65 -5.63 2.16 -11.75
C MET A 65 -4.99 0.94 -12.44
N LYS A 66 -5.49 0.54 -13.60
CA LYS A 66 -4.93 -0.55 -14.40
C LYS A 66 -3.51 -0.23 -14.89
N GLU A 67 -3.30 0.93 -15.50
CA GLU A 67 -1.98 1.37 -15.97
C GLU A 67 -0.97 1.54 -14.82
N GLN A 68 -1.43 1.95 -13.64
CA GLN A 68 -0.58 2.00 -12.45
C GLN A 68 -0.11 0.60 -12.02
N ARG A 69 -1.02 -0.39 -12.01
CA ARG A 69 -0.71 -1.79 -11.68
C ARG A 69 0.25 -2.41 -12.69
N GLU A 70 -0.01 -2.24 -13.98
CA GLU A 70 0.84 -2.75 -15.07
C GLU A 70 2.23 -2.09 -15.08
N GLY A 71 2.32 -0.88 -14.55
CA GLY A 71 3.57 -0.17 -14.36
C GLY A 71 4.49 -0.77 -13.29
N LEU A 72 4.01 -1.61 -12.37
CA LEU A 72 4.81 -2.15 -11.27
C LEU A 72 5.84 -3.20 -11.74
N PRO A 73 7.04 -3.28 -11.13
CA PRO A 73 8.06 -4.26 -11.50
C PRO A 73 7.56 -5.71 -11.50
N ILE A 74 6.75 -6.09 -10.50
CA ILE A 74 6.22 -7.45 -10.37
C ILE A 74 5.32 -7.87 -11.54
N PHE A 75 4.70 -6.92 -12.25
CA PHE A 75 3.76 -7.24 -13.32
C PHE A 75 4.42 -8.01 -14.46
N LYS A 76 5.67 -7.65 -14.82
CA LYS A 76 6.44 -8.33 -15.88
C LYS A 76 6.74 -9.79 -15.55
N LEU A 77 6.82 -10.11 -14.25
CA LEU A 77 7.16 -11.43 -13.74
C LEU A 77 5.93 -12.21 -13.26
N ARG A 78 4.72 -11.74 -13.57
CA ARG A 78 3.46 -12.35 -13.10
C ARG A 78 3.39 -13.84 -13.41
N ASN A 79 3.64 -14.23 -14.66
CA ASN A 79 3.51 -15.62 -15.09
C ASN A 79 4.57 -16.52 -14.45
N GLU A 80 5.82 -16.05 -14.38
CA GLU A 80 6.91 -16.75 -13.73
C GLU A 80 6.65 -16.94 -12.23
N LEU A 81 6.11 -15.91 -11.56
CA LEU A 81 5.71 -15.98 -10.16
C LEU A 81 4.60 -17.02 -9.93
N LEU A 82 3.56 -17.02 -10.78
CA LEU A 82 2.46 -17.99 -10.68
C LEU A 82 2.96 -19.42 -10.92
N GLN A 83 3.88 -19.62 -11.86
CA GLN A 83 4.50 -20.92 -12.09
C GLN A 83 5.34 -21.36 -10.89
N ALA A 84 6.20 -20.48 -10.35
CA ALA A 84 7.00 -20.77 -9.17
C ALA A 84 6.11 -21.11 -7.96
N PHE A 85 4.98 -20.42 -7.80
CA PHE A 85 4.02 -20.71 -6.75
C PHE A 85 3.26 -22.01 -6.98
N HIS A 86 2.96 -22.37 -8.22
CA HIS A 86 2.36 -23.67 -8.55
C HIS A 86 3.29 -24.82 -8.15
N ASP A 87 4.56 -24.74 -8.54
CA ASP A 87 5.54 -25.82 -8.41
C ASP A 87 6.10 -25.98 -7.00
N ASN A 88 6.00 -24.95 -6.16
CA ASN A 88 6.53 -24.98 -4.79
C ASN A 88 5.39 -24.86 -3.76
N GLN A 89 5.47 -25.63 -2.67
CA GLN A 89 4.53 -25.47 -1.54
C GLN A 89 4.85 -24.20 -0.73
N ILE A 90 6.13 -23.90 -0.55
CA ILE A 90 6.62 -22.70 0.12
C ILE A 90 7.51 -21.93 -0.85
N LEU A 91 7.27 -20.63 -0.97
CA LEU A 91 8.03 -19.74 -1.85
C LEU A 91 8.57 -18.55 -1.06
N ILE A 92 9.86 -18.31 -1.13
CA ILE A 92 10.49 -17.11 -0.57
C ILE A 92 10.55 -16.06 -1.67
N VAL A 93 9.97 -14.88 -1.45
CA VAL A 93 9.92 -13.82 -2.45
C VAL A 93 10.66 -12.58 -1.95
N ILE A 94 11.68 -12.17 -2.70
CA ILE A 94 12.46 -10.96 -2.41
C ILE A 94 12.06 -9.88 -3.37
N GLY A 95 11.95 -8.64 -2.90
CA GLY A 95 11.98 -7.48 -3.77
C GLY A 95 11.89 -6.21 -2.96
N GLU A 96 12.38 -5.11 -3.50
CA GLU A 96 12.36 -3.82 -2.81
C GLU A 96 10.94 -3.34 -2.47
N THR A 97 10.82 -2.38 -1.55
CA THR A 97 9.55 -1.70 -1.28
C THR A 97 9.07 -0.99 -2.55
N GLY A 98 7.75 -0.96 -2.77
CA GLY A 98 7.18 -0.38 -4.00
C GLY A 98 7.27 -1.26 -5.26
N SER A 99 7.86 -2.46 -5.20
CA SER A 99 7.87 -3.40 -6.34
C SER A 99 6.50 -4.03 -6.65
N GLY A 100 5.53 -3.92 -5.73
CA GLY A 100 4.16 -4.41 -5.87
C GLY A 100 3.88 -5.77 -5.22
N LYS A 101 4.78 -6.29 -4.37
CA LYS A 101 4.62 -7.60 -3.68
C LYS A 101 3.26 -7.75 -3.00
N THR A 102 3.03 -6.97 -1.95
CA THR A 102 1.84 -7.09 -1.12
C THR A 102 0.55 -6.85 -1.88
N THR A 103 0.52 -5.81 -2.72
CA THR A 103 -0.72 -5.41 -3.41
C THR A 103 -1.07 -6.35 -4.54
N GLN A 104 -0.09 -6.81 -5.35
CA GLN A 104 -0.39 -7.56 -6.57
C GLN A 104 -0.38 -9.07 -6.37
N MET A 105 0.48 -9.62 -5.51
CA MET A 105 0.61 -11.08 -5.38
C MET A 105 -0.69 -11.74 -4.94
N THR A 106 -1.39 -11.18 -3.95
CA THR A 106 -2.68 -11.74 -3.50
C THR A 106 -3.72 -11.70 -4.61
N GLN A 107 -3.74 -10.64 -5.42
CA GLN A 107 -4.66 -10.49 -6.54
C GLN A 107 -4.36 -11.51 -7.64
N TYR A 108 -3.08 -11.69 -8.01
CA TYR A 108 -2.70 -12.69 -9.01
C TYR A 108 -3.05 -14.11 -8.60
N LEU A 109 -2.89 -14.43 -7.32
CA LEU A 109 -3.26 -15.74 -6.76
C LEU A 109 -4.78 -15.94 -6.72
N ALA A 110 -5.54 -14.89 -6.40
CA ALA A 110 -7.00 -14.94 -6.48
C ALA A 110 -7.47 -15.16 -7.93
N GLU A 111 -6.91 -14.40 -8.88
CA GLU A 111 -7.18 -14.53 -10.32
C GLU A 111 -6.77 -15.91 -10.87
N ALA A 112 -5.72 -16.53 -10.31
CA ALA A 112 -5.29 -17.89 -10.66
C ALA A 112 -6.15 -19.01 -10.01
N GLY A 113 -7.17 -18.64 -9.23
CA GLY A 113 -8.15 -19.58 -8.69
C GLY A 113 -7.77 -20.23 -7.36
N TYR A 114 -6.78 -19.70 -6.63
CA TYR A 114 -6.43 -20.21 -5.29
C TYR A 114 -7.53 -19.92 -4.24
N THR A 115 -8.47 -19.04 -4.53
CA THR A 115 -9.61 -18.71 -3.66
C THR A 115 -10.74 -19.75 -3.70
N SER A 116 -10.70 -20.70 -4.64
CA SER A 116 -11.74 -21.74 -4.78
C SER A 116 -11.75 -22.77 -3.64
N ARG A 117 -10.64 -22.91 -2.92
CA ARG A 117 -10.44 -23.90 -1.84
C ARG A 117 -10.37 -23.27 -0.45
N GLY A 118 -10.32 -21.95 -0.35
CA GLY A 118 -10.11 -21.22 0.89
C GLY A 118 -9.65 -19.80 0.65
N LEU A 119 -9.43 -19.07 1.73
CA LEU A 119 -9.02 -17.67 1.71
C LEU A 119 -7.53 -17.52 1.39
N ILE A 120 -7.19 -16.37 0.82
CA ILE A 120 -5.80 -15.89 0.77
C ILE A 120 -5.60 -14.94 1.94
N GLY A 121 -4.78 -15.35 2.91
CA GLY A 121 -4.42 -14.55 4.07
C GLY A 121 -3.09 -13.86 3.84
N CYS A 122 -3.01 -12.54 3.99
CA CYS A 122 -1.75 -11.80 3.99
C CYS A 122 -1.55 -11.16 5.36
N THR A 123 -0.45 -11.48 6.04
CA THR A 123 -0.11 -10.82 7.30
C THR A 123 0.72 -9.57 7.06
N GLN A 124 0.62 -8.63 8.00
CA GLN A 124 1.40 -7.40 8.06
C GLN A 124 1.83 -7.17 9.51
N PRO A 125 3.09 -6.77 9.77
CA PRO A 125 3.54 -6.49 11.14
C PRO A 125 2.84 -5.25 11.73
N ARG A 126 2.36 -4.34 10.88
CA ARG A 126 1.78 -3.04 11.29
C ARG A 126 0.30 -2.95 10.96
N ARG A 127 -0.51 -2.52 11.93
CA ARG A 127 -1.96 -2.30 11.77
C ARG A 127 -2.29 -1.37 10.60
N VAL A 128 -1.58 -0.24 10.51
CA VAL A 128 -1.80 0.77 9.46
C VAL A 128 -1.49 0.20 8.08
N ALA A 129 -0.48 -0.67 7.96
CA ALA A 129 -0.17 -1.36 6.71
C ALA A 129 -1.30 -2.30 6.29
N ALA A 130 -1.78 -3.16 7.19
CA ALA A 130 -2.90 -4.08 6.90
C ALA A 130 -4.14 -3.32 6.39
N MET A 131 -4.54 -2.25 7.09
CA MET A 131 -5.73 -1.46 6.71
C MET A 131 -5.54 -0.73 5.38
N SER A 132 -4.40 -0.06 5.20
CA SER A 132 -4.15 0.76 4.01
C SER A 132 -3.99 -0.08 2.76
N VAL A 133 -3.29 -1.23 2.86
CA VAL A 133 -3.14 -2.17 1.76
C VAL A 133 -4.48 -2.81 1.41
N ALA A 134 -5.27 -3.27 2.39
CA ALA A 134 -6.59 -3.84 2.11
C ALA A 134 -7.50 -2.85 1.40
N LYS A 135 -7.52 -1.58 1.86
CA LYS A 135 -8.27 -0.51 1.20
C LYS A 135 -7.81 -0.30 -0.24
N ARG A 136 -6.50 -0.19 -0.46
CA ARG A 136 -5.93 -0.01 -1.80
C ARG A 136 -6.27 -1.19 -2.72
N VAL A 137 -6.17 -2.41 -2.21
CA VAL A 137 -6.44 -3.62 -2.99
C VAL A 137 -7.93 -3.76 -3.27
N ALA A 138 -8.83 -3.38 -2.36
CA ALA A 138 -10.26 -3.31 -2.64
C ALA A 138 -10.57 -2.32 -3.80
N GLU A 139 -9.93 -1.15 -3.81
CA GLU A 139 -10.04 -0.19 -4.91
C GLU A 139 -9.50 -0.75 -6.25
N GLU A 140 -8.40 -1.50 -6.21
CA GLU A 140 -7.81 -2.14 -7.41
C GLU A 140 -8.59 -3.35 -7.92
N PHE A 141 -9.22 -4.09 -7.01
CA PHE A 141 -10.05 -5.26 -7.28
C PHE A 141 -11.46 -4.86 -7.74
N GLY A 142 -11.87 -3.62 -7.46
CA GLY A 142 -13.18 -3.08 -7.85
C GLY A 142 -14.31 -3.47 -6.89
N CYS A 143 -14.00 -3.75 -5.62
CA CYS A 143 -14.97 -4.15 -4.61
C CYS A 143 -15.08 -3.14 -3.46
N ARG A 144 -16.12 -3.27 -2.65
CA ARG A 144 -16.20 -2.52 -1.38
C ARG A 144 -15.30 -3.21 -0.35
N LEU A 145 -14.52 -2.42 0.39
CA LEU A 145 -13.75 -2.93 1.52
C LEU A 145 -14.66 -3.62 2.54
N GLY A 146 -14.34 -4.86 2.91
CA GLY A 146 -15.13 -5.73 3.77
C GLY A 146 -16.02 -6.75 3.02
N GLN A 147 -16.08 -6.68 1.69
CA GLN A 147 -16.67 -7.73 0.85
C GLN A 147 -15.56 -8.71 0.43
N GLU A 148 -15.21 -8.80 -0.85
CA GLU A 148 -14.21 -9.73 -1.40
C GLU A 148 -12.81 -9.50 -0.83
N VAL A 149 -12.47 -8.23 -0.54
CA VAL A 149 -11.22 -7.84 0.11
C VAL A 149 -11.55 -7.22 1.46
N GLY A 150 -10.95 -7.75 2.53
CA GLY A 150 -11.17 -7.28 3.90
C GLY A 150 -9.90 -7.26 4.73
N TYR A 151 -10.02 -6.76 5.97
CA TYR A 151 -8.92 -6.85 6.93
C TYR A 151 -9.37 -7.22 8.35
N ALA A 152 -8.47 -7.83 9.11
CA ALA A 152 -8.65 -8.10 10.53
C ALA A 152 -7.45 -7.63 11.35
N ILE A 153 -7.70 -6.72 12.28
CA ILE A 153 -6.71 -6.25 13.26
C ILE A 153 -7.30 -6.37 14.67
N ARG A 154 -6.47 -6.17 15.69
CA ARG A 154 -6.95 -6.23 17.08
C ARG A 154 -8.05 -5.19 17.31
N PHE A 155 -9.19 -5.66 17.80
CA PHE A 155 -10.41 -4.89 18.10
C PHE A 155 -11.20 -4.38 16.88
N GLU A 156 -10.81 -4.76 15.67
CA GLU A 156 -11.49 -4.32 14.46
C GLU A 156 -11.36 -5.38 13.36
N ASP A 157 -12.48 -5.96 12.98
CA ASP A 157 -12.57 -6.96 11.91
C ASP A 157 -13.55 -6.45 10.86
N LEU A 158 -13.04 -6.18 9.67
CA LEU A 158 -13.80 -5.73 8.51
C LEU A 158 -13.67 -6.81 7.42
N THR A 159 -14.22 -7.97 7.72
CA THR A 159 -14.36 -9.11 6.81
C THR A 159 -15.80 -9.62 6.84
N GLY A 160 -16.19 -10.35 5.79
CA GLY A 160 -17.53 -10.90 5.62
C GLY A 160 -17.48 -12.32 5.04
N PRO A 161 -18.65 -12.95 4.81
CA PRO A 161 -18.73 -14.30 4.24
C PRO A 161 -18.18 -14.35 2.80
N ASP A 162 -18.25 -13.25 2.07
CA ASP A 162 -17.77 -13.15 0.68
C ASP A 162 -16.28 -12.78 0.58
N THR A 163 -15.60 -12.54 1.71
CA THR A 163 -14.18 -12.21 1.71
C THR A 163 -13.37 -13.39 1.16
N VAL A 164 -12.51 -13.12 0.19
CA VAL A 164 -11.59 -14.09 -0.43
C VAL A 164 -10.13 -13.70 -0.23
N ILE A 165 -9.84 -12.41 -0.07
CA ILE A 165 -8.52 -11.89 0.28
C ILE A 165 -8.62 -11.16 1.62
N LYS A 166 -7.89 -11.65 2.61
CA LYS A 166 -7.89 -11.11 3.97
C LYS A 166 -6.50 -10.60 4.35
N TYR A 167 -6.40 -9.30 4.59
CA TYR A 167 -5.21 -8.69 5.18
C TYR A 167 -5.32 -8.65 6.69
N MET A 168 -4.29 -9.01 7.43
CA MET A 168 -4.40 -9.03 8.89
C MET A 168 -3.08 -8.73 9.55
N THR A 169 -3.10 -8.36 10.83
CA THR A 169 -1.86 -8.32 11.61
C THR A 169 -1.40 -9.73 11.97
N ASP A 170 -0.10 -9.93 12.11
CA ASP A 170 0.49 -11.22 12.53
C ASP A 170 -0.18 -11.80 13.79
N GLY A 171 -0.46 -10.95 14.78
CA GLY A 171 -1.13 -11.36 16.01
C GLY A 171 -2.57 -11.85 15.83
N MET A 172 -3.27 -11.42 14.77
CA MET A 172 -4.61 -11.92 14.45
C MET A 172 -4.54 -13.31 13.83
N LEU A 173 -3.58 -13.56 12.93
CA LEU A 173 -3.35 -14.91 12.41
C LEU A 173 -2.94 -15.86 13.54
N LEU A 174 -2.02 -15.45 14.42
CA LEU A 174 -1.65 -16.26 15.59
C LEU A 174 -2.86 -16.65 16.43
N ARG A 175 -3.76 -15.69 16.70
CA ARG A 175 -4.99 -15.95 17.45
C ARG A 175 -5.91 -16.96 16.74
N GLU A 176 -6.00 -16.89 15.42
CA GLU A 176 -6.76 -17.88 14.64
C GLU A 176 -6.13 -19.28 14.73
N ILE A 177 -4.79 -19.37 14.64
CA ILE A 177 -4.07 -20.65 14.76
C ILE A 177 -4.26 -21.29 16.14
N LEU A 178 -4.39 -20.51 17.20
CA LEU A 178 -4.71 -21.04 18.53
C LEU A 178 -6.08 -21.75 18.60
N THR A 179 -6.98 -21.41 17.68
CA THR A 179 -8.32 -22.04 17.59
C THR A 179 -8.34 -23.16 16.54
N ASP A 180 -7.58 -22.99 15.46
CA ASP A 180 -7.48 -23.91 14.33
C ASP A 180 -6.01 -24.04 13.91
N ASP A 181 -5.33 -25.03 14.46
CA ASP A 181 -3.91 -25.31 14.25
C ASP A 181 -3.59 -25.71 12.80
N GLN A 182 -4.60 -26.22 12.09
CA GLN A 182 -4.54 -26.58 10.68
C GLN A 182 -4.79 -25.39 9.74
N VAL A 183 -5.16 -24.23 10.28
CA VAL A 183 -5.35 -22.98 9.51
C VAL A 183 -6.33 -23.19 8.34
N SER A 184 -7.38 -23.97 8.59
CA SER A 184 -8.19 -24.62 7.57
C SER A 184 -8.99 -23.73 6.66
N LYS A 185 -9.21 -22.49 7.10
CA LYS A 185 -9.89 -21.45 6.31
C LYS A 185 -9.06 -20.97 5.13
N TYR A 186 -7.74 -21.17 5.14
CA TYR A 186 -6.82 -20.58 4.17
C TYR A 186 -6.25 -21.62 3.22
N SER A 187 -6.24 -21.29 1.94
CA SER A 187 -5.50 -22.04 0.91
C SER A 187 -4.08 -21.52 0.74
N VAL A 188 -3.90 -20.21 0.98
CA VAL A 188 -2.61 -19.53 0.88
C VAL A 188 -2.41 -18.59 2.05
N ILE A 189 -1.23 -18.62 2.65
CA ILE A 189 -0.80 -17.67 3.66
C ILE A 189 0.47 -16.96 3.17
N MET A 190 0.40 -15.64 3.09
CA MET A 190 1.50 -14.76 2.77
C MET A 190 1.96 -14.04 4.04
N LEU A 191 3.18 -14.31 4.47
CA LEU A 191 3.85 -13.65 5.59
C LEU A 191 4.69 -12.51 5.04
N ASP A 192 4.16 -11.29 5.13
CA ASP A 192 4.79 -10.12 4.54
C ASP A 192 5.70 -9.37 5.50
N GLU A 193 6.64 -8.61 4.92
CA GLU A 193 7.62 -7.81 5.66
C GLU A 193 8.40 -8.67 6.68
N ALA A 194 8.73 -9.92 6.31
CA ALA A 194 9.43 -10.89 7.17
C ALA A 194 10.78 -10.36 7.71
N HIS A 195 11.34 -9.34 7.07
CA HIS A 195 12.56 -8.66 7.50
C HIS A 195 12.38 -7.77 8.74
N GLU A 196 11.15 -7.38 9.11
CA GLU A 196 10.91 -6.67 10.36
C GLU A 196 11.13 -7.58 11.59
N ARG A 197 11.21 -8.90 11.40
CA ARG A 197 11.57 -9.91 12.42
C ARG A 197 10.86 -9.71 13.76
N THR A 198 9.54 -9.50 13.69
CA THR A 198 8.74 -9.39 14.91
C THR A 198 8.60 -10.76 15.58
N ILE A 199 8.43 -10.78 16.91
CA ILE A 199 8.22 -12.01 17.67
C ILE A 199 7.02 -12.79 17.11
N ASN A 200 5.95 -12.09 16.73
CA ASN A 200 4.76 -12.74 16.19
C ASN A 200 5.04 -13.43 14.85
N THR A 201 5.78 -12.78 13.96
CA THR A 201 6.17 -13.33 12.66
C THR A 201 7.06 -14.58 12.85
N ASP A 202 8.04 -14.52 13.76
CA ASP A 202 8.94 -15.65 14.02
C ASP A 202 8.18 -16.86 14.63
N VAL A 203 7.21 -16.61 15.51
CA VAL A 203 6.32 -17.68 16.03
C VAL A 203 5.44 -18.26 14.91
N LEU A 204 4.90 -17.41 14.03
CA LEU A 204 4.14 -17.86 12.86
C LEU A 204 4.98 -18.76 11.95
N PHE A 205 6.26 -18.46 11.73
CA PHE A 205 7.14 -19.33 10.96
C PHE A 205 7.25 -20.73 11.56
N GLY A 206 7.35 -20.83 12.89
CA GLY A 206 7.37 -22.12 13.59
C GLY A 206 6.07 -22.91 13.41
N LEU A 207 4.93 -22.27 13.67
CA LEU A 207 3.61 -22.91 13.60
C LEU A 207 3.25 -23.31 12.17
N LEU A 208 3.46 -22.41 11.21
CA LEU A 208 3.11 -22.67 9.82
C LEU A 208 4.00 -23.73 9.19
N LYS A 209 5.28 -23.82 9.58
CA LYS A 209 6.19 -24.90 9.17
C LYS A 209 5.71 -26.29 9.64
N VAL A 210 4.96 -26.36 10.74
CA VAL A 210 4.28 -27.59 11.16
C VAL A 210 3.01 -27.80 10.34
N ALA A 211 2.19 -26.76 10.17
CA ALA A 211 0.93 -26.84 9.41
C ALA A 211 1.12 -27.32 7.97
N VAL A 212 2.11 -26.83 7.22
CA VAL A 212 2.37 -27.29 5.84
C VAL A 212 2.77 -28.77 5.73
N LYS A 213 3.35 -29.36 6.79
CA LYS A 213 3.63 -30.81 6.79
C LYS A 213 2.36 -31.64 6.95
N LEU A 214 1.38 -31.12 7.68
CA LEU A 214 0.08 -31.76 7.91
C LEU A 214 -0.88 -31.50 6.75
N ARG A 215 -0.70 -30.39 6.03
CA ARG A 215 -1.54 -29.94 4.91
C ARG A 215 -0.72 -29.69 3.63
N PRO A 216 -0.52 -30.73 2.81
CA PRO A 216 0.22 -30.61 1.54
C PRO A 216 -0.38 -29.59 0.56
N GLU A 217 -1.68 -29.31 0.66
CA GLU A 217 -2.38 -28.36 -0.20
C GLU A 217 -2.27 -26.90 0.26
N LEU A 218 -1.92 -26.66 1.53
CA LEU A 218 -1.65 -25.32 2.05
C LEU A 218 -0.36 -24.80 1.41
N LYS A 219 -0.42 -23.60 0.82
CA LYS A 219 0.76 -22.93 0.27
C LYS A 219 1.16 -21.72 1.11
N ILE A 220 2.47 -21.51 1.25
CA ILE A 220 3.03 -20.39 2.02
C ILE A 220 3.90 -19.52 1.12
N ILE A 221 3.76 -18.21 1.26
CA ILE A 221 4.66 -17.22 0.70
C ILE A 221 5.30 -16.45 1.85
N VAL A 222 6.62 -16.29 1.81
CA VAL A 222 7.33 -15.39 2.74
C VAL A 222 7.94 -14.27 1.92
N THR A 223 7.50 -13.04 2.13
CA THR A 223 8.01 -11.88 1.42
C THR A 223 8.96 -11.05 2.28
N SER A 224 10.07 -10.63 1.68
CA SER A 224 11.09 -9.79 2.32
C SER A 224 11.58 -8.69 1.38
N ALA A 225 11.98 -7.55 1.93
CA ALA A 225 12.65 -6.48 1.20
C ALA A 225 14.18 -6.57 1.26
N THR A 226 14.73 -7.43 2.12
CA THR A 226 16.17 -7.53 2.37
C THR A 226 16.77 -8.82 1.80
N LEU A 227 18.10 -8.81 1.60
CA LEU A 227 18.89 -9.90 1.02
C LEU A 227 19.02 -11.15 1.91
N ASP A 228 18.44 -11.16 3.11
CA ASP A 228 18.53 -12.27 4.08
C ASP A 228 17.69 -13.51 3.69
N ALA A 229 17.33 -13.65 2.41
CA ALA A 229 16.46 -14.70 1.91
C ALA A 229 17.05 -16.11 1.99
N GLU A 230 18.37 -16.25 1.94
CA GLU A 230 19.03 -17.55 2.13
C GLU A 230 18.72 -18.16 3.50
N LYS A 231 18.65 -17.33 4.55
CA LYS A 231 18.27 -17.79 5.90
C LYS A 231 16.84 -18.30 5.92
N PHE A 232 15.91 -17.60 5.26
CA PHE A 232 14.52 -18.02 5.15
C PHE A 232 14.38 -19.29 4.33
N SER A 233 15.06 -19.39 3.19
CA SER A 233 15.08 -20.60 2.35
C SER A 233 15.55 -21.81 3.14
N LYS A 234 16.72 -21.72 3.78
CA LYS A 234 17.26 -22.79 4.63
C LYS A 234 16.34 -23.16 5.78
N TYR A 235 15.71 -22.17 6.41
CA TYR A 235 14.74 -22.42 7.48
C TYR A 235 13.52 -23.18 6.95
N PHE A 236 13.02 -22.85 5.75
CA PHE A 236 11.88 -23.47 5.11
C PHE A 236 12.28 -24.61 4.16
N PHE A 237 13.12 -25.56 4.59
CA PHE A 237 13.45 -26.77 3.82
C PHE A 237 14.13 -26.49 2.46
N ASP A 238 15.04 -25.52 2.42
CA ASP A 238 15.74 -25.08 1.21
C ASP A 238 14.76 -24.65 0.09
N SER A 239 13.69 -23.97 0.50
CA SER A 239 12.63 -23.48 -0.40
C SER A 239 13.15 -22.54 -1.50
N HIS A 240 12.51 -22.58 -2.66
CA HIS A 240 12.86 -21.74 -3.79
C HIS A 240 12.76 -20.25 -3.47
N ILE A 241 13.76 -19.49 -3.93
CA ILE A 241 13.84 -18.03 -3.79
C ILE A 241 13.50 -17.39 -5.13
N PHE A 242 12.48 -16.54 -5.14
CA PHE A 242 12.06 -15.76 -6.30
C PHE A 242 12.38 -14.27 -6.07
N THR A 243 13.16 -13.67 -6.97
CA THR A 243 13.63 -12.29 -6.82
C THR A 243 12.94 -11.37 -7.82
N ILE A 244 12.30 -10.32 -7.31
CA ILE A 244 11.67 -9.27 -8.10
C ILE A 244 12.63 -8.07 -8.16
N PRO A 245 13.05 -7.64 -9.37
CA PRO A 245 13.95 -6.51 -9.52
C PRO A 245 13.29 -5.22 -9.03
N GLY A 246 14.09 -4.39 -8.36
CA GLY A 246 13.69 -3.09 -7.86
C GLY A 246 13.64 -1.99 -8.92
N ARG A 247 13.16 -0.82 -8.51
CA ARG A 247 13.28 0.44 -9.25
C ARG A 247 13.76 1.50 -8.27
N THR A 248 15.06 1.53 -8.03
CA THR A 248 15.68 2.59 -7.24
C THR A 248 15.92 3.82 -8.12
N HIS A 249 15.72 4.99 -7.53
CA HIS A 249 16.14 6.26 -8.11
C HIS A 249 17.36 6.74 -7.34
N PRO A 250 18.33 7.41 -7.98
CA PRO A 250 19.48 7.96 -7.27
C PRO A 250 19.00 8.98 -6.23
N VAL A 251 19.43 8.78 -4.98
CA VAL A 251 19.12 9.68 -3.86
C VAL A 251 20.42 10.33 -3.40
N GLU A 252 20.42 11.65 -3.29
CA GLU A 252 21.54 12.41 -2.74
C GLU A 252 21.53 12.32 -1.20
N ILE A 253 22.65 11.93 -0.61
CA ILE A 253 22.81 11.78 0.84
C ILE A 253 23.57 12.99 1.37
N LEU A 254 22.92 13.79 2.22
CA LEU A 254 23.51 14.95 2.89
C LEU A 254 23.69 14.64 4.37
N TYR A 255 24.92 14.78 4.88
CA TYR A 255 25.24 14.59 6.29
C TYR A 255 25.25 15.94 7.02
N SER A 256 24.77 15.97 8.28
CA SER A 256 24.98 17.14 9.13
C SER A 256 26.47 17.31 9.41
N LYS A 257 26.93 18.57 9.40
CA LYS A 257 28.24 18.93 9.94
C LYS A 257 28.24 18.82 11.46
#